data_AF-A0A6B3IC08-F1
#
_entry.id   AF-A0A6B3IC08-F1
#
_cell.length_a   1.000
_cell.length_b   1.000
_cell.length_c   1.000
_cell.angle_alpha   90.00
_cell.angle_beta   90.00
_cell.angle_gamma   90.00
#
_symmetry.space_group_name_H-M   'P 1'
#
loop_
_entity.id
_entity.type
_entity.pdbx_description
1 polymer ?
#
loop_
_entity_poly.entity_id
_entity_poly.type
_entity_poly.pdbx_seq_one_letter_code
_entity_poly.pdbx_strand_id
1 'polypeptide(L)'
;VPAWRGVPILPCGKIPITPEKTSSILAMRTGEENQGVIGLRQTGLPDEYEPGLSVRYMGIDEKAIISYLVSTYYSAAILVPDAVGVLENVQIAHWPR
;
A
#
# COMPACT_ATOMS: atom_id res chain seq x y z
N VAL A 1 21.36 1.66 1.47
CA VAL A 1 20.05 1.36 2.10
C VAL A 1 20.25 0.25 3.11
N PRO A 2 19.69 0.32 4.33
CA PRO A 2 19.75 -0.80 5.28
C PRO A 2 19.25 -2.10 4.62
N ALA A 3 19.97 -3.20 4.82
CA ALA A 3 19.65 -4.48 4.19
C ALA A 3 20.02 -5.65 5.11
N TRP A 4 19.30 -6.76 4.96
CA TRP A 4 19.57 -8.03 5.64
C TRP A 4 19.75 -9.13 4.61
N ARG A 5 20.93 -9.79 4.62
CA ARG A 5 21.30 -10.83 3.62
C ARG A 5 21.09 -10.36 2.16
N GLY A 6 21.40 -9.10 1.88
CA GLY A 6 21.24 -8.50 0.55
C GLY A 6 19.82 -8.06 0.20
N VAL A 7 18.82 -8.30 1.06
CA VAL A 7 17.44 -7.84 0.87
C VAL A 7 17.25 -6.49 1.55
N PRO A 8 16.78 -5.44 0.86
CA PRO A 8 16.59 -4.11 1.45
C PRO A 8 15.48 -4.12 2.51
N ILE A 9 15.68 -3.37 3.58
CA ILE A 9 14.67 -3.12 4.61
C ILE A 9 14.08 -1.74 4.35
N LEU A 10 12.79 -1.70 4.01
CA LEU A 10 12.06 -0.48 3.69
C LEU A 10 11.13 -0.10 4.85
N PRO A 11 11.24 1.12 5.41
CA PRO A 11 10.32 1.57 6.44
C PRO A 11 8.93 1.82 5.85
N CYS A 12 7.89 1.39 6.55
CA CYS A 12 6.51 1.64 6.15
C CYS A 12 5.69 2.11 7.35
N GLY A 13 5.37 3.41 7.38
CA GLY A 13 4.54 4.01 8.45
C GLY A 13 3.07 3.62 8.42
N LYS A 14 2.66 2.69 7.55
CA LYS A 14 1.29 2.16 7.44
C LYS A 14 1.13 0.79 8.10
N ILE A 15 2.24 0.12 8.44
CA ILE A 15 2.19 -1.08 9.26
C ILE A 15 1.92 -0.61 10.70
N PRO A 16 0.84 -1.10 11.35
CA PRO A 16 0.45 -0.60 12.66
C PRO A 16 1.43 -1.02 13.76
N ILE A 17 1.45 -0.23 14.82
CA ILE A 17 2.07 -0.58 16.11
C ILE A 17 0.91 -0.82 17.07
N THR A 18 0.90 -1.98 17.74
CA THR A 18 -0.15 -2.34 18.69
C THR A 18 0.06 -1.64 20.04
N PRO A 19 -0.97 -1.59 20.92
CA PRO A 19 -0.82 -1.08 22.29
C PRO A 19 0.27 -1.78 23.11
N GLU A 20 0.56 -3.05 22.81
CA GLU A 20 1.61 -3.86 23.45
C GLU A 20 3.03 -3.51 22.95
N LYS A 21 3.16 -2.48 22.09
CA LYS A 21 4.40 -2.04 21.47
C LYS A 21 5.05 -3.13 20.60
N THR A 22 4.20 -3.90 19.92
CA THR A 22 4.63 -4.82 18.86
C THR A 22 4.21 -4.30 17.49
N SER A 23 4.88 -4.78 16.45
CA SER A 23 4.52 -4.54 15.05
C SER A 23 4.79 -5.80 14.23
N SER A 24 4.71 -5.68 12.92
CA SER A 24 4.96 -6.78 11.99
C SER A 24 6.01 -6.39 10.96
N ILE A 25 6.77 -7.37 10.48
CA ILE A 25 7.67 -7.22 9.34
C ILE A 25 7.13 -8.08 8.20
N LEU A 26 6.99 -7.48 7.02
CA LEU A 26 6.58 -8.18 5.81
C LEU A 26 7.82 -8.46 4.96
N ALA A 27 7.98 -9.71 4.55
CA ALA A 27 8.94 -10.11 3.53
C ALA A 27 8.15 -10.48 2.26
N MET A 28 8.49 -9.87 1.13
CA MET A 28 7.72 -10.01 -0.11
C MET A 28 8.62 -10.30 -1.30
N ARG A 29 8.23 -11.29 -2.11
CA ARG A 29 8.68 -11.43 -3.51
C ARG A 29 7.72 -10.63 -4.37
N THR A 30 8.21 -9.79 -5.28
CA THR A 30 7.36 -8.90 -6.10
C THR A 30 7.53 -9.18 -7.60
N GLY A 31 6.50 -8.84 -8.37
CA GLY A 31 6.49 -8.95 -9.83
C GLY A 31 5.88 -10.25 -10.34
N GLU A 32 5.26 -10.17 -11.53
CA GLU A 32 4.56 -11.30 -12.16
C GLU A 32 5.53 -12.42 -12.59
N GLU A 33 6.66 -12.06 -13.21
CA GLU A 33 7.69 -13.00 -13.66
C GLU A 33 8.23 -13.87 -12.52
N ASN A 34 8.26 -13.33 -11.30
CA ASN A 34 8.73 -14.03 -10.11
C ASN A 34 7.60 -14.76 -9.36
N GLN A 35 6.38 -14.78 -9.89
CA GLN A 35 5.19 -15.25 -9.16
C GLN A 35 5.14 -14.58 -7.77
N GLY A 36 5.27 -13.26 -7.75
CA GLY A 36 5.32 -12.45 -6.55
C GLY A 36 3.97 -11.81 -6.21
N VAL A 37 4.02 -10.78 -5.38
CA VAL A 37 2.92 -9.84 -5.18
C VAL A 37 2.92 -8.81 -6.30
N ILE A 38 1.74 -8.56 -6.84
CA ILE A 38 1.50 -7.57 -7.89
C ILE A 38 0.44 -6.56 -7.45
N GLY A 39 0.58 -5.32 -7.91
CA GLY A 39 -0.47 -4.31 -7.82
C GLY A 39 -1.41 -4.41 -9.01
N LEU A 40 -2.70 -4.24 -8.76
CA LEU A 40 -3.74 -4.17 -9.78
C LEU A 40 -4.31 -2.75 -9.81
N ARG A 41 -4.60 -2.26 -11.02
CA ARG A 41 -5.31 -0.99 -11.22
C ARG A 41 -6.24 -1.11 -12.42
N GLN A 42 -7.35 -0.38 -12.38
CA GLN A 42 -8.24 -0.29 -13.54
C GLN A 42 -7.58 0.55 -14.63
N THR A 43 -7.57 0.06 -15.88
CA THR A 43 -7.08 0.80 -17.04
C THR A 43 -8.24 1.44 -17.82
N GLY A 44 -7.95 2.55 -18.52
CA GLY A 44 -8.93 3.21 -19.38
C GLY A 44 -10.02 3.93 -18.59
N LEU A 45 -9.64 4.51 -17.44
CA LEU A 45 -10.55 5.33 -16.65
C LEU A 45 -10.91 6.61 -17.44
N PRO A 46 -12.18 7.01 -17.50
CA PRO A 46 -12.53 8.35 -17.94
C PRO A 46 -11.88 9.38 -17.02
N ASP A 47 -11.41 10.50 -17.58
CA ASP A 47 -10.80 11.59 -16.80
C ASP A 47 -9.59 11.12 -15.94
N GLU A 48 -8.83 10.14 -16.45
CA GLU A 48 -7.64 9.60 -15.78
C GLU A 48 -6.56 10.67 -15.65
N TYR A 49 -6.24 11.01 -14.40
CA TYR A 49 -5.23 12.00 -14.05
C TYR A 49 -3.86 11.33 -13.88
N GLU A 50 -3.84 10.22 -13.15
CA GLU A 50 -2.70 9.32 -13.01
C GLU A 50 -3.20 7.88 -13.11
N PRO A 51 -2.34 6.90 -13.41
CA PRO A 51 -2.80 5.54 -13.65
C PRO A 51 -3.57 4.94 -12.46
N GLY A 52 -4.88 4.66 -12.63
CA GLY A 52 -5.77 4.19 -11.56
C GLY A 52 -6.40 5.30 -10.71
N LEU A 53 -6.19 6.57 -11.04
CA LEU A 53 -6.74 7.76 -10.38
C LEU A 53 -7.53 8.61 -11.39
N SER A 54 -8.82 8.79 -11.13
CA SER A 54 -9.73 9.66 -11.91
C SER A 54 -10.05 10.92 -11.12
N VAL A 55 -10.01 12.08 -11.79
CA VAL A 55 -10.44 13.37 -11.22
C VAL A 55 -11.46 14.00 -12.14
N ARG A 56 -12.73 14.02 -11.72
CA ARG A 56 -13.84 14.53 -12.52
C ARG A 56 -14.40 15.83 -11.95
N TYR A 57 -14.59 16.82 -12.82
CA TYR A 57 -15.32 18.03 -12.50
C TYR A 57 -16.84 17.75 -12.43
N MET A 58 -17.48 18.11 -11.32
CA MET A 58 -18.89 17.86 -11.06
C MET A 58 -19.78 19.09 -11.24
N GLY A 59 -19.21 20.25 -11.62
CA GLY A 59 -19.94 21.50 -11.77
C GLY A 59 -19.80 22.46 -10.59
N ILE A 60 -20.58 23.54 -10.67
CA ILE A 60 -20.77 24.53 -9.61
C ILE A 60 -22.24 24.47 -9.20
N ASP A 61 -22.53 24.40 -7.90
CA ASP A 61 -23.91 24.42 -7.40
C ASP A 61 -24.48 25.85 -7.28
N GLU A 62 -25.76 25.95 -6.91
CA GLU A 62 -26.47 27.24 -6.71
C GLU A 62 -25.86 28.11 -5.60
N LYS A 63 -25.00 27.54 -4.75
CA LYS A 63 -24.29 28.23 -3.67
C LYS A 63 -22.86 28.59 -4.07
N ALA A 64 -22.54 28.52 -5.37
CA ALA A 64 -21.22 28.78 -5.92
C ALA A 64 -20.11 27.81 -5.41
N ILE A 65 -20.47 26.59 -4.99
CA ILE A 65 -19.51 25.57 -4.57
C ILE A 65 -19.07 24.76 -5.78
N ILE A 66 -17.76 24.76 -6.04
CA ILE A 66 -17.15 23.95 -7.09
C ILE A 66 -16.83 22.56 -6.54
N SER A 67 -17.32 21.52 -7.21
CA SER A 67 -17.15 20.13 -6.76
C SER A 67 -16.29 19.32 -7.72
N TYR A 68 -15.40 18.49 -7.15
CA TYR A 68 -14.61 17.50 -7.88
C TYR A 68 -14.79 16.12 -7.25
N LEU A 69 -14.98 15.10 -8.09
CA LEU A 69 -14.97 13.71 -7.66
C LEU A 69 -13.59 13.11 -7.93
N VAL A 70 -12.89 12.76 -6.86
CA VAL A 70 -11.59 12.06 -6.92
C VAL A 70 -11.82 10.60 -6.59
N SER A 71 -11.48 9.70 -7.50
CA SER A 71 -11.70 8.25 -7.37
C SER A 71 -10.42 7.46 -7.67
N THR A 72 -10.09 6.50 -6.82
CA THR A 72 -8.90 5.65 -6.94
C THR A 72 -9.29 4.18 -7.05
N TYR A 73 -8.71 3.47 -8.01
CA TYR A 73 -9.00 2.06 -8.31
C TYR A 73 -7.72 1.23 -8.23
N TYR A 74 -7.44 0.73 -7.04
CA TYR A 74 -6.26 -0.10 -6.76
C TYR A 74 -6.65 -1.36 -6.00
N SER A 75 -5.92 -2.44 -6.28
CA SER A 75 -5.94 -3.67 -5.51
C SER A 75 -4.55 -4.29 -5.53
N ALA A 76 -4.36 -5.41 -4.86
CA ALA A 76 -3.14 -6.20 -4.92
C ALA A 76 -3.49 -7.69 -4.93
N ALA A 77 -2.64 -8.49 -5.57
CA ALA A 77 -2.78 -9.93 -5.64
C ALA A 77 -1.48 -10.62 -5.24
N ILE A 78 -1.61 -11.67 -4.45
CA ILE A 78 -0.53 -12.60 -4.10
C ILE A 78 -0.66 -13.78 -5.06
N LEU A 79 0.26 -13.90 -6.03
CA LEU A 79 0.13 -14.89 -7.11
C LEU A 79 0.31 -16.33 -6.62
N VAL A 80 1.16 -16.54 -5.60
CA VAL A 80 1.37 -17.83 -4.94
C VAL A 80 1.54 -17.64 -3.43
N PRO A 81 1.11 -18.58 -2.58
CA PRO A 81 1.09 -18.40 -1.14
C PRO A 81 2.45 -18.11 -0.49
N ASP A 82 3.55 -18.55 -1.09
CA ASP A 82 4.92 -18.35 -0.58
C ASP A 82 5.51 -16.97 -0.91
N ALA A 83 4.81 -16.14 -1.69
CA ALA A 83 5.30 -14.82 -2.11
C ALA A 83 5.32 -13.78 -0.98
N VAL A 84 4.64 -14.03 0.14
CA VAL A 84 4.61 -13.14 1.32
C VAL A 84 4.80 -13.93 2.60
N GLY A 85 5.72 -13.46 3.45
CA GLY A 85 5.83 -13.88 4.85
C GLY A 85 5.59 -12.70 5.78
N VAL A 86 4.92 -12.95 6.91
CA VAL A 86 4.71 -11.97 7.97
C VAL A 86 5.37 -12.48 9.24
N LEU A 87 6.31 -11.70 9.78
CA LEU A 87 6.80 -11.88 11.15
C LEU A 87 5.96 -10.99 12.06
N GLU A 88 5.13 -11.61 12.89
CA GLU A 88 4.25 -10.93 13.83
C GLU A 88 4.91 -10.74 15.20
N ASN A 89 4.32 -9.86 16.02
CA ASN A 89 4.73 -9.63 17.41
C ASN A 89 6.18 -9.16 17.57
N VAL A 90 6.67 -8.36 16.61
CA VAL A 90 8.02 -7.79 16.65
C VAL A 90 8.05 -6.67 17.69
N GLN A 91 8.76 -6.89 18.79
CA GLN A 91 8.91 -5.89 19.85
C GLN A 91 9.73 -4.70 19.36
N ILE A 92 9.16 -3.49 19.40
CA ILE A 92 9.86 -2.27 18.95
C ILE A 92 10.36 -1.39 20.10
N ALA A 93 9.95 -1.67 21.34
CA ALA A 93 10.40 -0.96 22.52
C ALA A 93 10.58 -1.92 23.69
N HIS A 94 11.70 -1.82 24.39
CA HIS A 94 11.87 -2.47 25.68
C HIS A 94 11.18 -1.63 26.76
N TRP A 95 10.43 -2.25 27.66
CA TRP A 95 10.06 -1.60 28.91
C TRP A 95 11.34 -1.43 29.75
N PRO A 96 11.74 -0.20 30.15
CA PRO A 96 12.80 -0.06 31.14
C PRO A 96 12.29 -0.70 32.44
N ARG A 97 12.99 -1.73 32.91
CA ARG A 97 12.75 -2.29 34.25
C ARG A 97 13.07 -1.25 35.31
#